data_AF-A0A1J5TKF4-F1
#
_entry.id   AF-A0A1J5TKF4-F1
#
_cell.length_a   1.000
_cell.length_b   1.000
_cell.length_c   1.000
_cell.angle_alpha   90.00
_cell.angle_beta   90.00
_cell.angle_gamma   90.00
#
_symmetry.space_group_name_H-M   'P 1'
#
loop_
_entity.id
_entity.type
_entity.pdbx_description
1 polymer ?
#
loop_
_entity_poly.entity_id
_entity_poly.type
_entity_poly.pdbx_seq_one_letter_code
_entity_poly.pdbx_strand_id
1 'polypeptide(L)'
;MKVENDLSALKEIINDLLKLHSVTIELATQGKFKYKDKVYECVVSKSKVKTSSMVAMIAGQSVKTILKMSDWRGLPVRDIYPIARSILESHVNAAYIIAEDDSVAERAIRHVEYASYKQDNRQDGVGEYALTISTNESIDESLLSEFKKNKNWTTLNVPDRIRKTGELTGKMAAVSLVGSYSLIYPISSEIIHGSPYGFNFFFQAYRSKGSGLEKLKEASAKHIKDILIAVILAISGYLSAFFITYGIENLETENQILWNKAMAIGAT
;
A
#
# COMPACT_ATOMS: atom_id res chain seq x y z
N MET A 1 -17.62 1.77 -23.51
CA MET A 1 -18.82 1.99 -22.67
C MET A 1 -18.77 1.15 -21.39
N LYS A 2 -18.66 -0.19 -21.44
CA LYS A 2 -18.53 -1.04 -20.22
C LYS A 2 -17.36 -0.63 -19.30
N VAL A 3 -16.15 -0.48 -19.86
CA VAL A 3 -14.96 -0.11 -19.08
C VAL A 3 -15.12 1.24 -18.37
N GLU A 4 -15.70 2.24 -19.01
CA GLU A 4 -15.89 3.56 -18.38
C GLU A 4 -16.91 3.50 -17.22
N ASN A 5 -17.98 2.72 -17.37
CA ASN A 5 -18.93 2.48 -16.28
C ASN A 5 -18.26 1.75 -15.10
N ASP A 6 -17.45 0.72 -15.39
CA ASP A 6 -16.68 0.00 -14.37
C ASP A 6 -15.73 0.95 -13.64
N LEU A 7 -15.00 1.80 -14.37
CA LEU A 7 -14.09 2.79 -13.79
C LEU A 7 -14.84 3.76 -12.87
N SER A 8 -16.00 4.27 -13.29
CA SER A 8 -16.81 5.16 -12.46
C SER A 8 -17.22 4.48 -11.16
N ALA A 9 -17.75 3.25 -11.24
CA ALA A 9 -18.17 2.49 -10.07
C ALA A 9 -17.01 2.17 -9.12
N LEU A 10 -15.83 1.81 -9.65
CA LEU A 10 -14.64 1.56 -8.83
C LEU A 10 -14.17 2.84 -8.12
N LYS A 11 -14.22 4.01 -8.76
CA LYS A 11 -13.88 5.29 -8.12
C LYS A 11 -14.83 5.62 -6.96
N GLU A 12 -16.13 5.36 -7.12
CA GLU A 12 -17.12 5.54 -6.05
C GLU A 12 -16.80 4.64 -4.85
N ILE A 13 -16.50 3.36 -5.10
CA ILE A 13 -16.11 2.41 -4.06
C ILE A 13 -14.85 2.88 -3.33
N ILE A 14 -13.83 3.36 -4.05
CA ILE A 14 -12.60 3.89 -3.43
C ILE A 14 -12.93 5.11 -2.55
N ASN A 15 -13.80 6.01 -3.00
CA ASN A 15 -14.18 7.16 -2.19
C ASN A 15 -14.89 6.75 -0.89
N ASP A 16 -15.73 5.71 -0.92
CA ASP A 16 -16.36 5.19 0.29
C ASP A 16 -15.36 4.47 1.21
N LEU A 17 -14.41 3.71 0.65
CA LEU A 17 -13.31 3.11 1.42
C LEU A 17 -12.41 4.17 2.05
N LEU A 18 -12.18 5.30 1.38
CA LEU A 18 -11.42 6.43 1.94
C LEU A 18 -12.14 7.07 3.13
N LYS A 19 -13.48 7.06 3.18
CA LYS A 19 -14.22 7.51 4.36
C LYS A 19 -13.96 6.58 5.55
N LEU A 20 -14.04 5.26 5.34
CA LEU A 20 -13.70 4.27 6.37
C LEU A 20 -12.23 4.39 6.80
N HIS A 21 -11.33 4.62 5.84
CA HIS A 21 -9.92 4.84 6.12
C HIS A 21 -9.73 6.06 7.03
N SER A 22 -10.37 7.19 6.74
CA SER A 22 -10.35 8.36 7.62
C SER A 22 -10.86 8.04 9.03
N VAL A 23 -11.92 7.24 9.17
CA VAL A 23 -12.40 6.79 10.48
C VAL A 23 -11.31 6.05 11.27
N THR A 24 -10.51 5.19 10.62
CA THR A 24 -9.40 4.50 11.32
C THR A 24 -8.34 5.48 11.85
N ILE A 25 -8.04 6.54 11.10
CA ILE A 25 -7.06 7.56 11.52
C ILE A 25 -7.60 8.38 12.68
N GLU A 26 -8.86 8.81 12.62
CA GLU A 26 -9.49 9.57 13.70
C GLU A 26 -9.61 8.72 14.97
N LEU A 27 -10.00 7.46 14.86
CA LEU A 27 -10.06 6.55 16.01
C LEU A 27 -8.68 6.31 16.61
N ALA A 28 -7.66 6.06 15.79
CA ALA A 28 -6.32 5.81 16.29
C ALA A 28 -5.72 7.03 17.02
N THR A 29 -6.04 8.24 16.57
CA THR A 29 -5.45 9.47 17.11
C THR A 29 -6.24 10.08 18.25
N GLN A 30 -7.58 9.99 18.22
CA GLN A 30 -8.47 10.59 19.22
C GLN A 30 -8.99 9.58 20.25
N GLY A 31 -8.88 8.28 19.98
CA GLY A 31 -9.42 7.20 20.79
C GLY A 31 -10.93 7.01 20.66
N LYS A 32 -11.70 8.07 20.40
CA LYS A 32 -13.16 8.05 20.28
C LYS A 32 -13.64 8.89 19.10
N PHE A 33 -14.52 8.35 18.26
CA PHE A 33 -15.01 9.05 17.06
C PHE A 33 -16.48 8.73 16.76
N LYS A 34 -17.25 9.74 16.30
CA LYS A 34 -18.64 9.57 15.87
C LYS A 34 -18.72 9.42 14.36
N TYR A 35 -19.28 8.30 13.88
CA TYR A 35 -19.51 8.04 12.46
C TYR A 35 -20.88 7.39 12.24
N LYS A 36 -21.68 7.93 11.30
CA LYS A 36 -23.06 7.48 11.00
C LYS A 36 -23.90 7.25 12.26
N ASP A 37 -23.93 8.27 13.12
CA ASP A 37 -24.66 8.29 14.40
C ASP A 37 -24.27 7.27 15.47
N LYS A 38 -23.23 6.46 15.20
CA LYS A 38 -22.62 5.58 16.19
C LYS A 38 -21.31 6.18 16.70
N VAL A 39 -21.03 5.92 17.96
CA VAL A 39 -19.76 6.28 18.59
C VAL A 39 -18.91 5.03 18.65
N TYR A 40 -17.69 5.14 18.15
CA TYR A 40 -16.69 4.10 18.16
C TYR A 40 -15.55 4.52 19.08
N GLU A 41 -14.93 3.54 19.74
CA GLU A 41 -13.83 3.78 20.67
C GLU A 41 -12.79 2.66 20.54
N CYS A 42 -11.51 3.03 20.51
CA CYS A 42 -10.40 2.09 20.62
C CYS A 42 -9.19 2.76 21.28
N VAL A 43 -8.30 1.95 21.83
CA VAL A 43 -7.04 2.43 22.40
C VAL A 43 -5.90 1.90 21.54
N VAL A 44 -5.29 2.80 20.77
CA VAL A 44 -4.11 2.51 19.94
C VAL A 44 -2.87 3.02 20.66
N SER A 45 -1.83 2.19 20.75
CA SER A 45 -0.58 2.60 21.39
C SER A 45 0.06 3.77 20.66
N LYS A 46 0.79 4.63 21.39
CA LYS A 46 1.50 5.77 20.79
C LYS A 46 2.45 5.34 19.68
N SER A 47 3.09 4.18 19.83
CA SER A 47 4.02 3.63 18.84
C SER A 47 3.30 3.26 17.55
N LYS A 48 2.14 2.58 17.63
CA LYS A 48 1.32 2.23 16.46
C LYS A 48 0.69 3.46 15.78
N VAL A 49 0.30 4.48 16.54
CA VAL A 49 -0.17 5.76 15.97
C VAL A 49 0.93 6.42 15.14
N LYS A 50 2.15 6.52 15.68
CA LYS A 50 3.32 7.12 15.00
C LYS A 50 3.83 6.33 13.79
N THR A 51 3.39 5.09 13.62
CA THR A 51 3.88 4.19 12.56
C THR A 51 2.73 3.78 11.64
N SER A 52 1.95 2.78 12.03
CA SER A 52 0.84 2.24 11.23
C SER A 52 -0.11 3.33 10.75
N SER A 53 -0.63 4.17 11.65
CA SER A 53 -1.62 5.19 11.28
C SER A 53 -1.02 6.28 10.39
N MET A 54 0.22 6.70 10.62
CA MET A 54 0.91 7.66 9.74
C MET A 54 1.16 7.08 8.34
N VAL A 55 1.62 5.83 8.26
CA VAL A 55 1.84 5.14 6.98
C VAL A 55 0.53 4.95 6.22
N ALA A 56 -0.55 4.55 6.90
CA ALA A 56 -1.88 4.45 6.32
C ALA A 56 -2.37 5.81 5.80
N MET A 57 -2.23 6.88 6.60
CA MET A 57 -2.60 8.24 6.18
C MET A 57 -1.89 8.66 4.88
N ILE A 58 -0.58 8.42 4.77
CA ILE A 58 0.19 8.72 3.55
C ILE A 58 -0.31 7.87 2.37
N ALA A 59 -0.58 6.59 2.59
CA ALA A 59 -1.15 5.71 1.58
C ALA A 59 -2.50 6.24 1.07
N GLY A 60 -3.38 6.69 1.96
CA GLY A 60 -4.66 7.32 1.61
C GLY A 60 -4.51 8.61 0.78
N GLN A 61 -3.43 9.39 0.97
CA GLN A 61 -3.13 10.53 0.10
C GLN A 61 -2.70 10.06 -1.31
N SER A 62 -1.85 9.05 -1.40
CA SER A 62 -1.44 8.46 -2.68
C SER A 62 -2.64 7.88 -3.45
N VAL A 63 -3.64 7.32 -2.77
CA VAL A 63 -4.90 6.89 -3.38
C VAL A 63 -5.62 8.06 -4.06
N LYS A 64 -5.69 9.23 -3.42
CA LYS A 64 -6.28 10.43 -4.03
C LYS A 64 -5.52 10.88 -5.28
N THR A 65 -4.20 10.70 -5.31
CA THR A 65 -3.38 10.96 -6.51
C THR A 65 -3.78 10.03 -7.65
N ILE A 66 -3.96 8.72 -7.40
CA ILE A 66 -4.44 7.78 -8.41
C ILE A 66 -5.84 8.15 -8.91
N LEU A 67 -6.75 8.55 -8.03
CA LEU A 67 -8.09 8.99 -8.45
C LEU A 67 -8.03 10.17 -9.43
N LYS A 68 -7.14 11.14 -9.21
CA LYS A 68 -6.92 12.27 -10.16
C LYS A 68 -6.34 11.83 -11.50
N MET A 69 -5.55 10.75 -11.51
CA MET A 69 -4.91 10.20 -12.70
C MET A 69 -5.75 9.11 -13.39
N SER A 70 -6.88 8.71 -12.81
CA SER A 70 -7.69 7.58 -13.29
C SER A 70 -8.34 7.80 -14.66
N ASP A 71 -8.43 9.04 -15.12
CA ASP A 71 -8.93 9.39 -16.46
C ASP A 71 -7.81 9.44 -17.51
N TRP A 72 -6.55 9.20 -17.11
CA TRP A 72 -5.44 9.15 -18.04
C TRP A 72 -5.57 7.96 -18.99
N ARG A 73 -5.08 8.16 -20.21
CA ARG A 73 -5.00 7.14 -21.27
C ARG A 73 -3.65 7.24 -21.95
N GLY A 74 -3.19 6.13 -22.53
CA GLY A 74 -1.92 6.05 -23.21
C GLY A 74 -0.71 6.01 -22.27
N LEU A 75 0.42 6.53 -22.74
CA LEU A 75 1.73 6.46 -22.06
C LEU A 75 1.74 6.87 -20.58
N PRO A 76 1.05 7.95 -20.15
CA PRO A 76 1.11 8.41 -18.76
C PRO A 76 0.59 7.39 -17.74
N VAL A 77 -0.21 6.40 -18.16
CA VAL A 77 -0.72 5.34 -17.26
C VAL A 77 0.40 4.49 -16.68
N ARG A 78 1.55 4.39 -17.36
CA ARG A 78 2.74 3.70 -16.85
C ARG A 78 3.17 4.22 -15.48
N ASP A 79 3.10 5.54 -15.29
CA ASP A 79 3.61 6.22 -14.09
C ASP A 79 2.69 6.05 -12.87
N ILE A 80 1.50 5.47 -13.06
CA ILE A 80 0.56 5.17 -11.99
C ILE A 80 0.98 3.88 -11.25
N TYR A 81 1.69 2.94 -11.90
CA TYR A 81 2.12 1.69 -11.27
C TYR A 81 3.03 1.89 -10.05
N PRO A 82 4.07 2.75 -10.09
CA PRO A 82 4.87 3.05 -8.91
C PRO A 82 4.05 3.61 -7.74
N ILE A 83 3.07 4.48 -8.04
CA ILE A 83 2.18 5.05 -7.02
C ILE A 83 1.30 3.95 -6.42
N ALA A 84 0.76 3.06 -7.26
CA ALA A 84 -0.05 1.92 -6.83
C ALA A 84 0.74 0.94 -5.95
N ARG A 85 2.01 0.70 -6.29
CA ARG A 85 2.91 -0.14 -5.47
C ARG A 85 3.20 0.51 -4.12
N SER A 86 3.43 1.82 -4.09
CA SER A 86 3.58 2.57 -2.84
C SER A 86 2.34 2.45 -1.95
N ILE A 87 1.13 2.56 -2.53
CA ILE A 87 -0.14 2.35 -1.79
C ILE A 87 -0.23 0.94 -1.23
N LEU A 88 0.04 -0.08 -2.04
CA LEU A 88 0.04 -1.49 -1.62
C LEU A 88 1.00 -1.70 -0.46
N GLU A 89 2.29 -1.38 -0.64
CA GLU A 89 3.30 -1.67 0.36
C GLU A 89 3.07 -0.88 1.65
N SER A 90 2.57 0.35 1.54
CA SER A 90 2.20 1.15 2.71
C SER A 90 1.03 0.53 3.49
N HIS A 91 -0.04 0.08 2.82
CA HIS A 91 -1.15 -0.58 3.50
C HIS A 91 -0.74 -1.94 4.08
N VAL A 92 0.12 -2.72 3.41
CA VAL A 92 0.68 -3.97 3.98
C VAL A 92 1.48 -3.66 5.25
N ASN A 93 2.33 -2.63 5.23
CA ASN A 93 3.11 -2.23 6.39
C ASN A 93 2.19 -1.78 7.54
N ALA A 94 1.21 -0.94 7.25
CA ALA A 94 0.27 -0.45 8.25
C ALA A 94 -0.56 -1.59 8.85
N ALA A 95 -1.06 -2.51 8.02
CA ALA A 95 -1.83 -3.67 8.45
C ALA A 95 -0.99 -4.63 9.32
N TYR A 96 0.25 -4.88 8.93
CA TYR A 96 1.16 -5.70 9.72
C TYR A 96 1.47 -5.08 11.08
N ILE A 97 1.84 -3.79 11.11
CA ILE A 97 2.19 -3.08 12.34
C ILE A 97 0.97 -2.93 13.27
N ILE A 98 -0.23 -2.72 12.74
CA ILE A 98 -1.42 -2.58 13.61
C ILE A 98 -1.79 -3.90 14.27
N ALA A 99 -1.65 -5.02 13.55
CA ALA A 99 -2.01 -6.36 14.00
C ALA A 99 -1.02 -6.97 14.99
N GLU A 100 0.27 -6.68 14.84
CA GLU A 100 1.35 -7.19 15.69
C GLU A 100 1.43 -6.51 17.06
N ASP A 101 2.26 -7.04 17.96
CA ASP A 101 2.56 -6.39 19.24
C ASP A 101 3.30 -5.06 19.07
N ASP A 102 3.22 -4.20 20.10
CA ASP A 102 3.82 -2.85 20.10
C ASP A 102 5.33 -2.84 19.86
N SER A 103 6.03 -3.93 20.20
CA SER A 103 7.47 -4.09 19.97
C SER A 103 7.86 -3.93 18.49
N VAL A 104 6.98 -4.33 17.56
CA VAL A 104 7.19 -4.15 16.11
C VAL A 104 7.12 -2.67 15.74
N ALA A 105 6.14 -1.94 16.27
CA ALA A 105 5.98 -0.51 16.05
C ALA A 105 7.15 0.28 16.67
N GLU A 106 7.57 -0.08 17.89
CA GLU A 106 8.71 0.54 18.56
C GLU A 106 10.02 0.33 17.80
N ARG A 107 10.25 -0.88 17.29
CA ARG A 107 11.40 -1.16 16.42
C ARG A 107 11.34 -0.35 15.13
N ALA A 108 10.16 -0.18 14.53
CA ALA A 108 10.00 0.66 13.34
C ALA A 108 10.34 2.13 13.62
N ILE A 109 10.01 2.65 14.81
CA ILE A 109 10.41 4.01 15.23
C ILE A 109 11.93 4.13 15.34
N ARG A 110 12.59 3.21 16.06
CA ARG A 110 14.06 3.22 16.19
C ARG A 110 14.79 3.07 14.85
N HIS A 111 14.20 2.31 13.92
CA HIS A 111 14.73 2.18 12.57
C HIS A 111 14.72 3.50 11.79
N VAL A 112 13.80 4.44 12.06
CA VAL A 112 13.79 5.75 11.38
C VAL A 112 15.10 6.49 11.65
N GLU A 113 15.54 6.53 12.91
CA GLU A 113 16.80 7.18 13.30
C GLU A 113 18.01 6.50 12.66
N TYR A 114 18.07 5.15 12.75
CA TYR A 114 19.11 4.38 12.08
C TYR A 114 19.15 4.60 10.56
N ALA A 115 18.00 4.59 9.90
CA ALA A 115 17.89 4.76 8.45
C ALA A 115 18.27 6.18 8.02
N SER A 116 17.90 7.21 8.81
CA SER A 116 18.31 8.60 8.56
C SER A 116 19.83 8.73 8.63
N TYR A 117 20.45 8.25 9.71
CA TYR A 117 21.90 8.25 9.84
C TYR A 117 22.58 7.50 8.69
N LYS A 118 22.06 6.32 8.33
CA LYS A 118 22.60 5.52 7.21
C LYS A 118 22.44 6.21 5.86
N GLN A 119 21.37 6.96 5.64
CA GLN A 119 21.20 7.73 4.43
C GLN A 119 22.29 8.79 4.33
N ASP A 120 22.61 9.50 5.42
CA ASP A 120 23.63 10.54 5.40
C ASP A 120 25.08 10.02 5.57
N ASN A 121 25.22 8.74 5.96
CA ASN A 121 26.50 8.05 6.16
C ASN A 121 26.52 6.68 5.47
N ARG A 122 26.85 6.68 4.18
CA ARG A 122 26.90 5.47 3.33
C ARG A 122 28.03 5.50 2.32
N GLN A 123 28.39 4.30 1.88
CA GLN A 123 29.28 4.07 0.76
C GLN A 123 28.51 3.28 -0.29
N ASP A 124 28.41 3.85 -1.49
CA ASP A 124 27.76 3.25 -2.65
C ASP A 124 28.82 2.93 -3.71
N GLY A 125 28.62 1.89 -4.52
CA GLY A 125 29.58 1.48 -5.55
C GLY A 125 30.63 0.48 -5.07
N VAL A 126 31.55 0.11 -5.95
CA VAL A 126 32.54 -0.95 -5.74
C VAL A 126 33.92 -0.50 -6.22
N GLY A 127 34.95 -0.75 -5.40
CA GLY A 127 36.34 -0.48 -5.76
C GLY A 127 36.60 1.00 -6.03
N GLU A 128 37.25 1.29 -7.16
CA GLU A 128 37.58 2.67 -7.58
C GLU A 128 36.34 3.51 -7.94
N TYR A 129 35.19 2.86 -8.17
CA TYR A 129 33.91 3.52 -8.48
C TYR A 129 33.04 3.69 -7.22
N ALA A 130 33.63 3.64 -6.04
CA ALA A 130 32.91 3.85 -4.79
C ALA A 130 32.78 5.35 -4.47
N LEU A 131 31.56 5.78 -4.14
CA LEU A 131 31.25 7.09 -3.61
C LEU A 131 30.97 6.97 -2.12
N THR A 132 31.61 7.81 -1.31
CA THR A 132 31.31 7.93 0.12
C THR A 132 30.55 9.23 0.37
N ILE A 133 29.42 9.12 1.06
CA ILE A 133 28.62 10.24 1.58
C ILE A 133 28.70 10.14 3.10
N SER A 134 29.11 11.23 3.75
CA SER A 134 29.23 11.27 5.21
C SER A 134 28.95 12.67 5.73
N THR A 135 28.35 12.72 6.92
CA THR A 135 28.12 13.92 7.73
C THR A 135 28.75 13.70 9.11
N ASN A 136 28.95 14.78 9.88
CA ASN A 136 29.48 14.69 11.24
C ASN A 136 28.39 14.36 12.29
N GLU A 137 27.21 13.91 11.86
CA GLU A 137 26.14 13.55 12.78
C GLU A 137 26.47 12.24 13.51
N SER A 138 26.25 12.22 14.81
CA SER A 138 26.43 11.04 15.65
C SER A 138 25.10 10.34 15.88
N ILE A 139 25.12 9.01 15.96
CA ILE A 139 23.98 8.16 16.32
C ILE A 139 24.32 7.36 17.58
N ASP A 140 23.30 6.98 18.36
CA ASP A 140 23.46 6.05 19.47
C ASP A 140 24.06 4.71 18.98
N GLU A 141 25.19 4.31 19.58
CA GLU A 141 25.88 3.04 19.29
C GLU A 141 25.00 1.80 19.55
N SER A 142 24.02 1.92 20.45
CA SER A 142 23.04 0.87 20.72
C SER A 142 22.19 0.55 19.48
N LEU A 143 21.82 1.57 18.69
CA LEU A 143 21.06 1.42 17.44
C LEU A 143 21.92 0.77 16.35
N LEU A 144 23.18 1.17 16.24
CA LEU A 144 24.12 0.54 15.31
C LEU A 144 24.27 -0.96 15.60
N SER A 145 24.29 -1.32 16.87
CA SER A 145 24.36 -2.72 17.32
C SER A 145 23.07 -3.48 17.00
N GLU A 146 21.90 -2.88 17.23
CA GLU A 146 20.58 -3.47 16.93
C GLU A 146 20.41 -3.79 15.43
N PHE A 147 20.81 -2.89 14.54
CA PHE A 147 20.58 -3.02 13.09
C PHE A 147 21.76 -3.62 12.31
N LYS A 148 22.80 -4.10 12.99
CA LYS A 148 23.99 -4.69 12.36
C LYS A 148 23.68 -5.91 11.48
N LYS A 149 22.87 -6.85 11.99
CA LYS A 149 22.50 -8.09 11.28
C LYS A 149 21.23 -7.94 10.45
N ASN A 150 20.25 -7.21 10.96
CA ASN A 150 19.04 -6.89 10.25
C ASN A 150 18.96 -5.37 10.10
N LYS A 151 19.35 -4.89 8.92
CA LYS A 151 19.40 -3.45 8.59
C LYS A 151 18.02 -2.81 8.43
N ASN A 152 16.94 -3.58 8.57
CA ASN A 152 15.58 -3.12 8.36
C ASN A 152 14.75 -3.23 9.65
N TRP A 153 13.63 -2.53 9.72
CA TRP A 153 12.72 -2.56 10.87
C TRP A 153 12.04 -3.92 11.06
N THR A 154 11.95 -4.73 10.00
CA THR A 154 11.42 -6.09 10.03
C THR A 154 12.29 -7.05 9.21
N THR A 155 12.37 -8.31 9.62
CA THR A 155 13.01 -9.39 8.83
C THR A 155 12.09 -9.96 7.76
N LEU A 156 10.79 -9.67 7.82
CA LEU A 156 9.79 -10.27 6.94
C LEU A 156 9.74 -9.53 5.60
N ASN A 157 9.67 -10.29 4.51
CA ASN A 157 9.37 -9.74 3.18
C ASN A 157 7.88 -9.35 3.07
N VAL A 158 7.46 -8.77 1.95
CA VAL A 158 6.05 -8.37 1.73
C VAL A 158 5.08 -9.56 1.85
N PRO A 159 5.26 -10.69 1.14
CA PRO A 159 4.40 -11.87 1.32
C PRO A 159 4.28 -12.38 2.77
N ASP A 160 5.39 -12.45 3.51
CA ASP A 160 5.40 -12.93 4.89
C ASP A 160 4.64 -12.01 5.83
N ARG A 161 4.72 -10.68 5.63
CA ARG A 161 3.91 -9.71 6.37
C ARG A 161 2.43 -9.86 6.08
N ILE A 162 2.06 -10.12 4.83
CA ILE A 162 0.66 -10.37 4.46
C ILE A 162 0.14 -11.64 5.13
N ARG A 163 0.92 -12.74 5.08
CA ARG A 163 0.59 -13.99 5.74
C ARG A 163 0.38 -13.78 7.24
N LYS A 164 1.34 -13.14 7.90
CA LYS A 164 1.30 -12.89 9.34
C LYS A 164 0.12 -12.00 9.74
N THR A 165 -0.18 -10.97 8.95
CA THR A 165 -1.39 -10.14 9.13
C THR A 165 -2.65 -11.01 9.11
N GLY A 166 -2.79 -11.91 8.11
CA GLY A 166 -3.95 -12.81 8.03
C GLY A 166 -4.06 -13.83 9.16
N GLU A 167 -2.93 -14.29 9.70
CA GLU A 167 -2.91 -15.17 10.87
C GLU A 167 -3.43 -14.45 12.12
N LEU A 168 -3.18 -13.14 12.23
CA LEU A 168 -3.57 -12.32 13.39
C LEU A 168 -4.99 -11.76 13.26
N THR A 169 -5.41 -11.37 12.04
CA THR A 169 -6.66 -10.63 11.82
C THR A 169 -7.64 -11.35 10.89
N GLY A 170 -7.35 -12.58 10.48
CA GLY A 170 -8.26 -13.39 9.67
C GLY A 170 -8.12 -13.24 8.15
N LYS A 171 -8.92 -14.05 7.44
CA LYS A 171 -8.77 -14.32 6.00
C LYS A 171 -9.00 -13.11 5.10
N MET A 172 -9.93 -12.22 5.49
CA MET A 172 -10.32 -11.08 4.65
C MET A 172 -9.14 -10.12 4.42
N ALA A 173 -8.40 -9.79 5.48
CA ALA A 173 -7.19 -8.99 5.40
C ALA A 173 -6.16 -9.63 4.46
N ALA A 174 -5.84 -10.92 4.67
CA ALA A 174 -4.86 -11.63 3.84
C ALA A 174 -5.26 -11.73 2.37
N VAL A 175 -6.49 -12.18 2.06
CA VAL A 175 -6.94 -12.34 0.67
C VAL A 175 -6.92 -11.00 -0.07
N SER A 176 -7.34 -9.93 0.60
CA SER A 176 -7.32 -8.59 0.01
C SER A 176 -5.89 -8.12 -0.27
N LEU A 177 -4.99 -8.22 0.71
CA LEU A 177 -3.60 -7.80 0.53
C LEU A 177 -2.84 -8.67 -0.49
N VAL A 178 -3.04 -9.99 -0.50
CA VAL A 178 -2.46 -10.89 -1.52
C VAL A 178 -2.99 -10.57 -2.91
N GLY A 179 -4.29 -10.30 -3.05
CA GLY A 179 -4.87 -9.91 -4.33
C GLY A 179 -4.27 -8.61 -4.87
N SER A 180 -4.14 -7.59 -4.02
CA SER A 180 -3.47 -6.33 -4.38
C SER A 180 -2.01 -6.54 -4.76
N TYR A 181 -1.28 -7.34 -3.97
CA TYR A 181 0.11 -7.71 -4.24
C TYR A 181 0.26 -8.38 -5.61
N SER A 182 -0.60 -9.33 -5.93
CA SER A 182 -0.54 -10.12 -7.16
C SER A 182 -0.79 -9.28 -8.41
N LEU A 183 -1.65 -8.25 -8.31
CA LEU A 183 -1.97 -7.35 -9.42
C LEU A 183 -0.89 -6.29 -9.68
N ILE A 184 -0.25 -5.79 -8.62
CA ILE A 184 0.61 -4.60 -8.72
C ILE A 184 2.09 -4.91 -8.58
N TYR A 185 2.48 -5.72 -7.60
CA TYR A 185 3.87 -5.79 -7.19
C TYR A 185 4.79 -6.28 -8.32
N PRO A 186 4.51 -7.42 -9.01
CA PRO A 186 5.39 -7.90 -10.08
C PRO A 186 5.50 -6.90 -11.24
N ILE A 187 4.36 -6.44 -11.77
CA ILE A 187 4.33 -5.53 -12.93
C ILE A 187 4.98 -4.18 -12.61
N SER A 188 4.68 -3.62 -11.44
CA SER A 188 5.29 -2.36 -11.01
C SER A 188 6.81 -2.51 -10.85
N SER A 189 7.29 -3.65 -10.34
CA SER A 189 8.73 -3.94 -10.26
C SER A 189 9.40 -3.92 -11.63
N GLU A 190 8.80 -4.62 -12.60
CA GLU A 190 9.29 -4.65 -13.98
C GLU A 190 9.31 -3.26 -14.62
N ILE A 191 8.31 -2.42 -14.34
CA ILE A 191 8.19 -1.04 -14.85
C ILE A 191 9.21 -0.09 -14.21
N ILE A 192 9.36 -0.14 -12.87
CA ILE A 192 10.28 0.71 -12.10
C ILE A 192 11.73 0.41 -12.48
N HIS A 193 12.07 -0.87 -12.62
CA HIS A 193 13.42 -1.29 -12.98
C HIS A 193 13.73 -1.17 -14.48
N GLY A 194 12.78 -0.69 -15.30
CA GLY A 194 13.01 -0.47 -16.72
C GLY A 194 13.29 -1.77 -17.50
N SER A 195 12.73 -2.89 -17.03
CA SER A 195 12.94 -4.19 -17.66
C SER A 195 12.34 -4.25 -19.08
N PRO A 196 12.90 -5.08 -19.98
CA PRO A 196 12.30 -5.35 -21.28
C PRO A 196 10.87 -5.89 -21.17
N TYR A 197 10.57 -6.72 -20.17
CA TYR A 197 9.22 -7.24 -19.97
C TYR A 197 8.25 -6.15 -19.54
N GLY A 198 8.61 -5.30 -18.56
CA GLY A 198 7.76 -4.19 -18.11
C GLY A 198 7.40 -3.22 -19.24
N PHE A 199 8.36 -2.91 -20.11
CA PHE A 199 8.10 -2.15 -21.34
C PHE A 199 7.10 -2.88 -22.26
N ASN A 200 7.40 -4.12 -22.63
CA ASN A 200 6.55 -4.89 -23.55
C ASN A 200 5.15 -5.14 -22.99
N PHE A 201 5.04 -5.34 -21.68
CA PHE A 201 3.78 -5.54 -20.97
C PHE A 201 2.87 -4.31 -21.13
N PHE A 202 3.40 -3.12 -20.84
CA PHE A 202 2.66 -1.87 -20.91
C PHE A 202 2.21 -1.54 -22.34
N PHE A 203 3.10 -1.73 -23.32
CA PHE A 203 2.77 -1.51 -24.73
C PHE A 203 1.89 -2.61 -25.34
N GLN A 204 1.58 -3.67 -24.58
CA GLN A 204 0.97 -4.91 -25.07
C GLN A 204 1.68 -5.50 -26.29
N ALA A 205 2.98 -5.22 -26.45
CA ALA A 205 3.77 -5.64 -27.61
C ALA A 205 3.91 -7.17 -27.72
N TYR A 206 3.71 -7.88 -26.60
CA TYR A 206 3.64 -9.35 -26.55
C TYR A 206 2.34 -9.91 -27.14
N ARG A 207 1.31 -9.09 -27.36
CA ARG A 207 0.06 -9.50 -28.00
C ARG A 207 0.18 -9.26 -29.50
N SER A 208 0.32 -10.34 -30.26
CA SER A 208 0.49 -10.36 -31.73
C SER A 208 -0.63 -9.71 -32.57
N LYS A 209 -1.67 -9.14 -31.94
CA LYS A 209 -2.83 -8.56 -32.62
C LYS A 209 -2.87 -7.04 -32.51
N GLY A 210 -1.92 -6.43 -33.21
CA GLY A 210 -2.00 -5.09 -33.80
C GLY A 210 -1.49 -3.95 -32.92
N SER A 211 -0.68 -3.12 -33.56
CA SER A 211 -0.10 -1.89 -33.06
C SER A 211 -1.00 -0.69 -33.39
N GLY A 212 -1.02 0.33 -32.53
CA GLY A 212 -1.69 1.60 -32.82
C GLY A 212 -2.10 2.38 -31.57
N LEU A 213 -2.31 3.68 -31.72
CA LEU A 213 -2.66 4.59 -30.62
C LEU A 213 -3.97 4.23 -29.92
N GLU A 214 -5.00 3.83 -30.66
CA GLU A 214 -6.30 3.47 -30.08
C GLU A 214 -6.23 2.20 -29.24
N LYS A 215 -5.47 1.19 -29.70
CA LYS A 215 -5.22 -0.02 -28.90
C LYS A 215 -4.44 0.27 -27.63
N LEU A 216 -3.49 1.21 -27.68
CA LEU A 216 -2.78 1.67 -26.49
C LEU A 216 -3.73 2.38 -25.51
N LYS A 217 -4.69 3.18 -26.00
CA LYS A 217 -5.70 3.82 -25.15
C LYS A 217 -6.61 2.78 -24.49
N GLU A 218 -7.13 1.82 -25.25
CA GLU A 218 -7.95 0.71 -24.73
C GLU A 218 -7.19 -0.13 -23.70
N ALA A 219 -5.94 -0.48 -24.01
CA ALA A 219 -5.01 -1.16 -23.13
C ALA A 219 -4.84 -0.42 -21.80
N SER A 220 -4.55 0.88 -21.89
CA SER A 220 -4.34 1.74 -20.73
C SER A 220 -5.58 1.85 -19.86
N ALA A 221 -6.78 1.88 -20.43
CA ALA A 221 -8.03 1.88 -19.66
C ALA A 221 -8.18 0.58 -18.83
N LYS A 222 -7.79 -0.57 -19.40
CA LYS A 222 -7.75 -1.83 -18.64
C LYS A 222 -6.71 -1.79 -17.52
N HIS A 223 -5.51 -1.25 -17.78
CA HIS A 223 -4.50 -1.08 -16.74
C HIS A 223 -5.00 -0.20 -15.58
N ILE A 224 -5.73 0.88 -15.87
CA ILE A 224 -6.40 1.68 -14.83
C ILE A 224 -7.38 0.82 -14.05
N LYS A 225 -8.26 0.04 -14.72
CA LYS A 225 -9.22 -0.85 -14.03
C LYS A 225 -8.49 -1.79 -13.06
N ASP A 226 -7.44 -2.47 -13.52
CA ASP A 226 -6.64 -3.40 -12.71
C ASP A 226 -5.98 -2.68 -11.52
N ILE A 227 -5.46 -1.47 -11.73
CA ILE A 227 -4.88 -0.63 -10.68
C ILE A 227 -5.92 -0.23 -9.63
N LEU A 228 -7.11 0.24 -10.05
CA LEU A 228 -8.17 0.63 -9.12
C LEU A 228 -8.66 -0.55 -8.28
N ILE A 229 -8.78 -1.74 -8.88
CA ILE A 229 -9.11 -2.98 -8.14
C ILE A 229 -8.02 -3.26 -7.11
N ALA A 230 -6.74 -3.20 -7.50
CA ALA A 230 -5.64 -3.44 -6.56
C ALA A 230 -5.60 -2.41 -5.41
N VAL A 231 -5.93 -1.14 -5.69
CA VAL A 231 -6.05 -0.10 -4.66
C VAL A 231 -7.18 -0.41 -3.68
N ILE A 232 -8.36 -0.81 -4.18
CA ILE A 232 -9.48 -1.24 -3.33
C ILE A 232 -9.06 -2.38 -2.41
N LEU A 233 -8.39 -3.39 -2.98
CA LEU A 233 -7.88 -4.54 -2.25
C LEU A 233 -6.85 -4.15 -1.17
N ALA A 234 -5.94 -3.22 -1.46
CA ALA A 234 -4.98 -2.72 -0.48
C ALA A 234 -5.66 -2.02 0.70
N ILE A 235 -6.56 -1.08 0.41
CA ILE A 235 -7.29 -0.33 1.44
C ILE A 235 -8.13 -1.30 2.29
N SER A 236 -8.91 -2.18 1.64
CA SER A 236 -9.79 -3.13 2.32
C SER A 236 -9.01 -4.08 3.23
N GLY A 237 -7.81 -4.49 2.81
CA GLY A 237 -6.93 -5.35 3.60
C GLY A 237 -6.44 -4.67 4.88
N TYR A 238 -6.05 -3.40 4.81
CA TYR A 238 -5.70 -2.60 5.99
C TYR A 238 -6.91 -2.33 6.89
N LEU A 239 -8.05 -1.93 6.31
CA LEU A 239 -9.29 -1.70 7.07
C LEU A 239 -9.70 -2.93 7.85
N SER A 240 -9.66 -4.10 7.21
CA SER A 240 -9.97 -5.39 7.85
C SER A 240 -9.01 -5.68 9.01
N ALA A 241 -7.70 -5.49 8.79
CA ALA A 241 -6.73 -5.65 9.87
C ALA A 241 -7.02 -4.70 11.05
N PHE A 242 -7.30 -3.42 10.79
CA PHE A 242 -7.59 -2.44 11.83
C PHE A 242 -8.87 -2.77 12.60
N PHE A 243 -9.99 -2.94 11.89
CA PHE A 243 -11.29 -3.16 12.53
C PHE A 243 -11.34 -4.46 13.32
N ILE A 244 -10.71 -5.54 12.83
CA ILE A 244 -10.67 -6.81 13.55
C ILE A 244 -9.77 -6.71 14.78
N THR A 245 -8.60 -6.06 14.67
CA THR A 245 -7.69 -5.86 15.82
C THR A 245 -8.37 -5.15 16.99
N TYR A 246 -9.27 -4.19 16.70
CA TYR A 246 -9.96 -3.40 17.73
C TYR A 246 -11.44 -3.77 17.93
N GLY A 247 -11.91 -4.90 17.38
CA GLY A 247 -13.27 -5.39 17.62
C GLY A 247 -14.40 -4.51 17.05
N ILE A 248 -14.17 -3.82 15.92
CA ILE A 248 -15.12 -2.88 15.30
C ILE A 248 -15.91 -3.55 14.16
N GLU A 249 -16.75 -4.52 14.51
CA GLU A 249 -17.44 -5.42 13.57
C GLU A 249 -18.34 -4.71 12.55
N ASN A 250 -19.05 -3.65 12.97
CA ASN A 250 -19.96 -2.92 12.10
C ASN A 250 -19.23 -2.27 10.90
N LEU A 251 -18.05 -1.68 11.15
CA LEU A 251 -17.28 -1.04 10.08
C LEU A 251 -16.56 -2.09 9.22
N GLU A 252 -16.18 -3.23 9.79
CA GLU A 252 -15.68 -4.35 8.98
C GLU A 252 -16.75 -4.90 8.04
N THR A 253 -18.00 -4.97 8.49
CA THR A 253 -19.12 -5.35 7.63
C THR A 253 -19.30 -4.35 6.48
N GLU A 254 -19.20 -3.05 6.75
CA GLU A 254 -19.23 -2.02 5.69
C GLU A 254 -18.08 -2.17 4.69
N ASN A 255 -16.86 -2.43 5.18
CA ASN A 255 -15.69 -2.71 4.37
C ASN A 255 -15.93 -3.94 3.45
N GLN A 256 -16.44 -5.03 4.01
CA GLN A 256 -16.73 -6.25 3.27
C GLN A 256 -17.80 -6.05 2.18
N ILE A 257 -18.82 -5.23 2.43
CA ILE A 257 -19.83 -4.88 1.42
C ILE A 257 -19.20 -4.15 0.23
N LEU A 258 -18.33 -3.17 0.50
CA LEU A 258 -17.61 -2.41 -0.54
C LEU A 258 -16.66 -3.32 -1.33
N TRP A 259 -15.95 -4.21 -0.65
CA TRP A 259 -15.09 -5.20 -1.27
C TRP A 259 -15.87 -6.15 -2.20
N ASN A 260 -17.01 -6.68 -1.74
CA ASN A 260 -17.86 -7.58 -2.53
C ASN A 260 -18.35 -6.90 -3.82
N LYS A 261 -18.75 -5.61 -3.74
CA LYS A 261 -19.13 -4.82 -4.91
C LYS A 261 -17.96 -4.69 -5.90
N ALA A 262 -16.75 -4.43 -5.41
CA ALA A 262 -15.57 -4.33 -6.27
C ALA A 262 -15.22 -5.66 -6.95
N MET A 263 -15.31 -6.78 -6.24
CA MET A 263 -15.03 -8.10 -6.81
C MET A 263 -16.06 -8.49 -7.87
N ALA A 264 -17.33 -8.11 -7.70
CA ALA A 264 -18.35 -8.30 -8.71
C ALA A 264 -18.03 -7.54 -10.01
N ILE A 265 -17.41 -6.35 -9.94
CA ILE A 265 -16.96 -5.58 -11.11
C ILE A 265 -15.70 -6.22 -11.73
N GLY A 266 -14.75 -6.65 -10.88
CA GLY A 266 -13.48 -7.24 -11.28
C GLY A 266 -13.59 -8.61 -11.94
N ALA A 267 -14.62 -9.39 -11.59
CA ALA A 267 -14.91 -10.69 -12.20
C ALA A 267 -15.52 -10.60 -13.62
N THR A 268 -15.79 -9.38 -14.14
CA THR A 268 -16.46 -9.13 -15.43
C THR A 268 -15.60 -8.38 -16.44
#